data_AF-A0A955IQG2-F1
#
_entry.id   AF-A0A955IQG2-F1
#
_cell.length_a   1.000
_cell.length_b   1.000
_cell.length_c   1.000
_cell.angle_alpha   90.00
_cell.angle_beta   90.00
_cell.angle_gamma   90.00
#
_symmetry.space_group_name_H-M   'P 1'
#
loop_
_entity.id
_entity.type
_entity.pdbx_description
1 polymer ?
#
loop_
_entity_poly.entity_id
_entity_poly.type
_entity_poly.pdbx_seq_one_letter_code
_entity_poly.pdbx_strand_id
1 'polypeptide(L)'
;MTRITPHHCNNTAVFCTLIAGTFIAVSTLVGCTSGSAPTETPPDDHAAAGPTNRIDIPPAVRQNLGITFVTVESRNVEKTLRVPGRFEYLPTARREYRTMLSGRIELLVNQFDAIEQGAPLYRIDSPAWRQLQQQLSEVDAAIQRHTSRLASFGPLHQAHENHQAQLGRTIAIRSERVAQLEALVNAGGGRIAELNAARGAVATAESELAEAREKDAQLYADETESQSELSAARNTRDFLLSSASSILRMSVEDIQAPTDTPHGPVEQWRAINTIIVRAESA
;
A
#
# COMPACT_ATOMS: atom_id res chain seq x y z
N MET A 1 35.38 11.20 -38.61
CA MET A 1 34.14 10.70 -39.22
C MET A 1 33.13 10.44 -38.09
N THR A 2 32.27 11.39 -37.71
CA THR A 2 30.85 11.56 -38.13
C THR A 2 30.03 10.27 -37.93
N ARG A 3 28.91 10.15 -37.19
CA ARG A 3 27.77 10.98 -36.69
C ARG A 3 27.21 10.26 -35.42
N ILE A 4 26.67 10.81 -34.33
CA ILE A 4 25.63 11.83 -34.01
C ILE A 4 24.16 11.41 -34.32
N THR A 5 23.46 10.93 -33.25
CA THR A 5 22.02 11.07 -32.85
C THR A 5 20.90 10.48 -33.75
N PRO A 6 19.62 10.23 -33.31
CA PRO A 6 18.67 11.09 -32.53
C PRO A 6 18.03 10.42 -31.28
N HIS A 7 17.78 11.11 -30.16
CA HIS A 7 16.74 12.12 -29.85
C HIS A 7 15.29 11.69 -30.16
N HIS A 8 14.53 11.31 -29.13
CA HIS A 8 13.07 11.44 -29.07
C HIS A 8 12.71 12.14 -27.74
N CYS A 9 12.33 13.40 -27.84
CA CYS A 9 11.73 14.20 -26.79
C CYS A 9 10.27 14.42 -27.21
N ASN A 10 9.31 13.87 -26.47
CA ASN A 10 7.90 13.98 -26.80
C ASN A 10 7.21 15.00 -25.88
N ASN A 11 7.07 16.19 -26.45
CA ASN A 11 5.87 17.02 -26.49
C ASN A 11 5.10 17.34 -25.19
N THR A 12 5.39 18.54 -24.73
CA THR A 12 4.53 19.50 -24.01
C THR A 12 3.25 19.85 -24.79
N ALA A 13 2.09 19.93 -24.12
CA ALA A 13 1.08 21.00 -24.25
C ALA A 13 -0.29 20.56 -23.73
N VAL A 14 -0.77 21.09 -22.59
CA VAL A 14 -2.20 21.09 -22.21
C VAL A 14 -2.52 22.33 -21.35
N PHE A 15 -3.31 23.22 -21.97
CA PHE A 15 -4.35 24.11 -21.44
C PHE A 15 -4.00 25.33 -20.58
N CYS A 16 -4.01 26.49 -21.25
CA CYS A 16 -4.30 27.79 -20.65
C CYS A 16 -5.59 28.34 -21.30
N THR A 17 -6.68 28.31 -20.55
CA THR A 17 -7.97 28.94 -20.86
C THR A 17 -7.98 30.36 -20.29
N LEU A 18 -8.32 31.38 -21.09
CA LEU A 18 -8.98 32.57 -20.57
C LEU A 18 -9.78 33.29 -21.67
N ILE A 19 -11.07 33.44 -21.35
CA ILE A 19 -12.17 33.98 -22.13
C ILE A 19 -12.08 35.52 -22.06
N ALA A 20 -11.98 36.21 -23.19
CA ALA A 20 -12.14 37.67 -23.28
C ALA A 20 -13.51 37.98 -23.91
N GLY A 21 -14.43 38.43 -23.05
CA GLY A 21 -15.77 38.86 -23.41
C GLY A 21 -15.83 40.34 -23.77
N THR A 22 -16.48 40.60 -24.90
CA THR A 22 -16.84 41.84 -25.58
C THR A 22 -17.98 42.61 -24.88
N PHE A 23 -17.98 43.95 -24.92
CA PHE A 23 -19.16 44.88 -24.97
C PHE A 23 -18.61 46.32 -25.10
N ILE A 24 -18.67 47.08 -26.20
CA ILE A 24 -19.75 47.62 -27.06
C ILE A 24 -20.64 48.69 -26.41
N ALA A 25 -20.81 49.79 -27.18
CA ALA A 25 -21.89 50.79 -27.24
C ALA A 25 -21.70 52.10 -26.43
N VAL A 26 -21.59 53.31 -27.02
CA VAL A 26 -22.42 54.11 -27.99
C VAL A 26 -22.97 55.33 -27.24
N SER A 27 -22.53 56.55 -27.60
CA SER A 27 -23.31 57.68 -28.21
C SER A 27 -24.31 58.36 -27.24
N THR A 28 -24.53 59.68 -27.15
CA THR A 28 -24.86 60.77 -28.11
C THR A 28 -24.85 62.10 -27.30
N LEU A 29 -24.29 63.23 -27.76
CA LEU A 29 -24.87 64.29 -28.60
C LEU A 29 -26.05 65.12 -28.02
N VAL A 30 -26.03 66.42 -28.37
CA VAL A 30 -27.09 67.47 -28.32
C VAL A 30 -27.18 68.26 -27.00
N GLY A 31 -27.23 69.61 -26.95
CA GLY A 31 -27.29 70.66 -27.96
C GLY A 31 -28.03 71.91 -27.42
N CYS A 32 -27.68 73.08 -27.99
CA CYS A 32 -28.43 74.36 -28.12
C CYS A 32 -28.87 75.15 -26.86
N THR A 33 -28.33 76.36 -26.63
CA THR A 33 -28.63 77.70 -27.22
C THR A 33 -29.97 78.32 -26.79
N SER A 34 -29.85 79.53 -26.22
CA SER A 34 -30.75 80.71 -26.27
C SER A 34 -30.22 81.66 -25.18
N GLY A 35 -30.13 82.98 -25.32
CA GLY A 35 -30.78 83.90 -26.22
C GLY A 35 -31.35 85.05 -25.40
N SER A 36 -30.65 86.18 -25.42
CA SER A 36 -31.11 87.57 -25.15
C SER A 36 -31.31 88.08 -23.71
N ALA A 37 -30.83 89.32 -23.56
CA ALA A 37 -30.86 90.31 -22.46
C ALA A 37 -32.30 90.67 -21.98
N PRO A 38 -32.55 91.61 -21.01
CA PRO A 38 -31.66 92.62 -20.39
C PRO A 38 -31.90 92.92 -18.88
N THR A 39 -31.21 93.97 -18.41
CA THR A 39 -31.65 94.96 -17.37
C THR A 39 -31.27 94.74 -15.89
N GLU A 40 -30.42 95.67 -15.44
CA GLU A 40 -30.30 96.35 -14.13
C GLU A 40 -30.83 95.69 -12.83
N THR A 41 -29.91 95.45 -11.90
CA THR A 41 -30.09 95.68 -10.44
C THR A 41 -30.25 97.18 -10.14
N PRO A 42 -31.01 97.62 -9.11
CA PRO A 42 -30.76 97.26 -7.70
C PRO A 42 -32.04 97.25 -6.81
N PRO A 43 -31.99 97.24 -5.46
CA PRO A 43 -30.97 96.80 -4.50
C PRO A 43 -31.47 95.71 -3.51
N ASP A 44 -30.51 95.20 -2.74
CA ASP A 44 -30.58 94.64 -1.37
C ASP A 44 -31.93 94.21 -0.78
N ASP A 45 -32.00 92.96 -0.32
CA ASP A 45 -32.34 92.74 1.09
C ASP A 45 -31.93 91.35 1.62
N HIS A 46 -31.53 91.35 2.88
CA HIS A 46 -31.09 90.20 3.65
C HIS A 46 -32.19 89.13 3.79
N ALA A 47 -32.08 88.03 3.03
CA ALA A 47 -32.83 86.81 3.30
C ALA A 47 -31.90 85.77 3.94
N ALA A 48 -32.16 85.45 5.21
CA ALA A 48 -31.51 84.36 5.92
C ALA A 48 -31.81 83.03 5.22
N ALA A 49 -30.81 82.47 4.53
CA ALA A 49 -30.88 81.15 3.93
C ALA A 49 -30.97 80.09 5.02
N GLY A 50 -31.90 79.13 4.88
CA GLY A 50 -32.03 77.97 5.76
C GLY A 50 -30.72 77.15 5.86
N PRO A 51 -30.60 76.19 6.81
CA PRO A 51 -29.36 75.48 7.05
C PRO A 51 -28.94 74.69 5.81
N THR A 52 -28.02 75.25 5.03
CA THR A 52 -27.39 74.57 3.91
C THR A 52 -26.07 73.95 4.38
N ASN A 53 -25.67 72.81 3.83
CA ASN A 53 -24.32 72.23 4.03
C ASN A 53 -23.21 73.10 3.38
N ARG A 54 -23.44 74.41 3.22
CA ARG A 54 -22.51 75.37 2.66
C ARG A 54 -22.37 76.53 3.64
N ILE A 55 -21.12 76.85 3.94
CA ILE A 55 -20.75 78.03 4.69
C ILE A 55 -20.25 79.02 3.65
N ASP A 56 -20.94 80.16 3.52
CA ASP A 56 -20.46 81.24 2.68
C ASP A 56 -19.42 82.06 3.44
N ILE A 57 -18.26 82.28 2.82
CA ILE A 57 -17.14 83.00 3.42
C ILE A 57 -16.84 84.21 2.53
N PRO A 58 -16.97 85.45 3.05
CA PRO A 58 -16.73 86.65 2.26
C PRO A 58 -15.32 86.71 1.66
N PRO A 59 -15.15 87.29 0.46
CA PRO A 59 -13.86 87.32 -0.26
C PRO A 59 -12.75 88.05 0.51
N ALA A 60 -13.05 89.10 1.27
CA ALA A 60 -12.07 89.77 2.14
C ALA A 60 -11.54 88.84 3.25
N VAL A 61 -12.41 87.99 3.80
CA VAL A 61 -12.04 86.98 4.80
C VAL A 61 -11.20 85.87 4.15
N ARG A 62 -11.56 85.44 2.93
CA ARG A 62 -10.76 84.46 2.17
C ARG A 62 -9.33 84.96 1.90
N GLN A 63 -9.18 86.23 1.54
CA GLN A 63 -7.90 86.82 1.18
C GLN A 63 -7.01 87.12 2.39
N ASN A 64 -7.58 87.62 3.49
CA ASN A 64 -6.82 87.87 4.73
C ASN A 64 -6.37 86.56 5.41
N LEU A 65 -7.14 85.49 5.27
CA LEU A 65 -6.82 84.16 5.84
C LEU A 65 -5.94 83.30 4.91
N GLY A 66 -5.59 83.78 3.72
CA GLY A 66 -4.72 83.06 2.77
C GLY A 66 -5.34 81.77 2.20
N ILE A 67 -6.67 81.71 2.09
CA ILE A 67 -7.36 80.50 1.62
C ILE A 67 -7.07 80.29 0.13
N THR A 68 -6.45 79.16 -0.21
CA THR A 68 -6.14 78.77 -1.60
C THR A 68 -6.95 77.54 -1.98
N PHE A 69 -7.57 77.57 -3.16
CA PHE A 69 -8.34 76.45 -3.71
C PHE A 69 -7.55 75.78 -4.83
N VAL A 70 -7.55 74.45 -4.83
CA VAL A 70 -6.92 73.63 -5.88
C VAL A 70 -8.00 72.69 -6.45
N THR A 71 -8.00 72.52 -7.77
CA THR A 71 -8.90 71.58 -8.47
C THR A 71 -8.53 70.16 -8.09
N VAL A 72 -9.52 69.35 -7.74
CA VAL A 72 -9.31 67.93 -7.41
C VAL A 72 -9.04 67.16 -8.70
N GLU A 73 -7.84 66.60 -8.81
CA GLU A 73 -7.47 65.69 -9.89
C GLU A 73 -7.32 64.26 -9.36
N SER A 74 -7.85 63.29 -10.08
CA SER A 74 -7.60 61.88 -9.78
C SER A 74 -6.20 61.51 -10.23
N ARG A 75 -5.38 61.00 -9.32
CA ARG A 75 -4.04 60.49 -9.64
C ARG A 75 -3.79 59.17 -8.93
N ASN A 76 -3.05 58.28 -9.59
CA ASN A 76 -2.52 57.09 -8.93
C ASN A 76 -1.43 57.51 -7.94
N VAL A 77 -1.69 57.30 -6.65
CA VAL A 77 -0.72 57.60 -5.60
C VAL A 77 0.12 56.35 -5.36
N GLU A 78 1.33 56.33 -5.92
CA GLU A 78 2.33 55.34 -5.56
C GLU A 78 2.88 55.69 -4.16
N LYS A 79 2.44 54.93 -3.16
CA LYS A 79 2.93 55.07 -1.78
C LYS A 79 3.78 53.84 -1.45
N THR A 80 5.07 54.05 -1.21
CA THR A 80 5.96 52.99 -0.75
C THR A 80 5.56 52.58 0.67
N LEU A 81 4.89 51.43 0.81
CA LEU A 81 4.59 50.82 2.10
C LEU A 81 5.75 49.88 2.49
N ARG A 82 6.37 50.13 3.64
CA ARG A 82 7.39 49.22 4.20
C ARG A 82 6.72 48.30 5.22
N VAL A 83 6.73 47.01 4.95
CA VAL A 83 6.17 45.98 5.84
C VAL A 83 7.31 45.08 6.33
N PRO A 84 7.50 44.91 7.65
CA PRO A 84 8.46 43.94 8.15
C PRO A 84 7.96 42.53 7.83
N GLY A 85 8.81 41.72 7.21
CA GLY A 85 8.58 40.29 6.98
C GLY A 85 9.48 39.44 7.86
N ARG A 86 9.09 38.18 8.08
CA ARG A 86 9.96 37.16 8.67
C ARG A 86 10.05 35.96 7.75
N PHE A 87 11.18 35.28 7.78
CA PHE A 87 11.32 34.00 7.09
C PHE A 87 10.65 32.92 7.92
N GLU A 88 9.71 32.21 7.31
CA GLU A 88 9.12 30.99 7.85
C GLU A 88 9.43 29.84 6.92
N TYR A 89 9.60 28.66 7.50
CA TYR A 89 9.61 27.45 6.72
C TYR A 89 8.24 27.22 6.09
N LEU A 90 8.20 26.67 4.88
CA LEU A 90 6.95 26.19 4.32
C LEU A 90 6.35 25.12 5.24
N PRO A 91 5.02 25.06 5.42
CA PRO A 91 4.39 24.00 6.19
C PRO A 91 4.79 22.59 5.73
N THR A 92 5.02 22.41 4.42
CA THR A 92 5.52 21.17 3.82
C THR A 92 7.00 20.90 4.04
N ALA A 93 7.79 21.91 4.42
CA ALA A 93 9.21 21.77 4.74
C ALA A 93 9.43 21.19 6.16
N ARG A 94 8.36 20.99 6.94
CA ARG A 94 8.42 20.30 8.23
C ARG A 94 7.81 18.91 8.10
N ARG A 95 8.59 17.89 8.43
CA ARG A 95 8.15 16.49 8.45
C ARG A 95 8.36 15.88 9.83
N GLU A 96 7.33 15.24 10.35
CA GLU A 96 7.40 14.50 11.61
C GLU A 96 7.71 13.04 11.32
N TYR A 97 8.81 12.52 11.87
CA TYR A 97 9.17 11.10 11.76
C TYR A 97 8.71 10.38 13.02
N ARG A 98 7.76 9.46 12.86
CA ARG A 98 7.22 8.62 13.94
C ARG A 98 7.76 7.21 13.86
N THR A 99 7.93 6.58 15.01
CA THR A 99 8.32 5.18 15.11
C THR A 99 7.11 4.26 14.88
N MET A 100 7.23 3.27 13.99
CA MET A 100 6.15 2.30 13.74
C MET A 100 6.04 1.23 14.83
N LEU A 101 7.14 0.96 15.53
CA LEU A 101 7.22 -0.02 16.61
C LEU A 101 7.75 0.64 17.89
N SER A 102 7.33 0.09 19.01
CA SER A 102 7.94 0.42 20.30
C SER A 102 9.32 -0.20 20.42
N GLY A 103 10.23 0.49 21.11
CA GLY A 103 11.60 0.04 21.25
C GLY A 103 12.53 1.10 21.84
N ARG A 104 13.81 0.75 21.91
CA ARG A 104 14.87 1.67 22.28
C ARG A 104 15.28 2.47 21.04
N ILE A 105 15.32 3.79 21.16
CA ILE A 105 15.72 4.69 20.08
C ILE A 105 17.14 5.20 20.33
N GLU A 106 17.98 5.11 19.31
CA GLU A 106 19.30 5.74 19.26
C GLU A 106 19.29 6.80 18.15
N LEU A 107 19.40 8.07 18.53
CA LEU A 107 19.49 9.18 17.58
C LEU A 107 20.89 9.21 16.95
N LEU A 108 20.95 9.30 15.61
CA LEU A 108 22.22 9.35 14.87
C LEU A 108 22.59 10.77 14.41
N VAL A 109 21.71 11.74 14.69
CA VAL A 109 21.83 13.13 14.29
C VAL A 109 21.62 14.02 15.51
N ASN A 110 22.25 15.20 15.49
CA ASN A 110 22.07 16.22 16.51
C ASN A 110 21.06 17.29 16.06
N GLN A 111 20.68 18.15 17.00
CA GLN A 111 19.81 19.27 16.70
C GLN A 111 20.49 20.25 15.72
N PHE A 112 19.76 20.65 14.67
CA PHE A 112 20.19 21.57 13.61
C PHE A 112 21.22 21.04 12.60
N ASP A 113 21.53 19.75 12.63
CA ASP A 113 22.33 19.14 11.57
C ASP A 113 21.61 19.29 10.22
N ALA A 114 22.38 19.64 9.18
CA ALA A 114 21.88 19.66 7.82
C ALA A 114 21.78 18.22 7.30
N ILE A 115 20.58 17.80 6.90
CA ILE A 115 20.29 16.42 6.51
C ILE A 115 19.86 16.34 5.05
N GLU A 116 20.55 15.52 4.28
CA GLU A 116 20.16 15.16 2.92
C GLU A 116 19.13 14.02 2.92
N GLN A 117 18.41 13.88 1.80
CA GLN A 117 17.51 12.76 1.60
C GLN A 117 18.27 11.42 1.69
N GLY A 118 17.67 10.44 2.36
CA GLY A 118 18.22 9.10 2.56
C GLY A 118 19.18 8.97 3.75
N ALA A 119 19.59 10.09 4.35
CA ALA A 119 20.45 10.08 5.53
C ALA A 119 19.76 9.41 6.73
N PRO A 120 20.48 8.60 7.51
CA PRO A 120 19.92 7.89 8.65
C PRO A 120 19.68 8.86 9.82
N LEU A 121 18.44 8.89 10.33
CA LEU A 121 18.04 9.80 11.41
C LEU A 121 18.20 9.14 12.78
N TYR A 122 17.68 7.93 12.92
CA TYR A 122 17.73 7.18 14.16
C TYR A 122 17.62 5.68 13.90
N ARG A 123 18.04 4.88 14.89
CA ARG A 123 17.86 3.43 14.92
C ARG A 123 16.85 3.06 15.99
N ILE A 124 16.06 2.03 15.72
CA ILE A 124 15.18 1.40 16.69
C ILE A 124 15.63 -0.04 16.91
N ASP A 125 15.86 -0.40 18.17
CA ASP A 125 15.90 -1.78 18.62
C ASP A 125 14.52 -2.13 19.21
N SER A 126 13.78 -3.00 18.53
CA SER A 126 12.39 -3.32 18.87
C SER A 126 12.22 -4.79 19.22
N PRO A 127 11.72 -5.12 20.43
CA PRO A 127 11.33 -6.49 20.78
C PRO A 127 10.24 -7.04 19.87
N ALA A 128 9.31 -6.19 19.40
CA ALA A 128 8.24 -6.60 18.49
C ALA A 128 8.79 -7.06 17.13
N TRP A 129 9.86 -6.43 16.64
CA TRP A 129 10.56 -6.90 15.44
C TRP A 129 11.20 -8.28 15.66
N ARG A 130 11.86 -8.50 16.80
CA ARG A 130 12.43 -9.81 17.15
C ARG A 130 11.36 -10.91 17.23
N GLN A 131 10.21 -10.59 17.78
CA GLN A 131 9.07 -11.52 17.83
C GLN A 131 8.58 -11.88 16.43
N LEU A 132 8.47 -10.90 15.52
CA LEU A 132 8.08 -11.16 14.12
C LEU A 132 9.11 -12.04 13.39
N GLN A 133 10.42 -11.81 13.62
CA GLN A 133 11.49 -12.65 13.08
C GLN A 133 11.40 -14.11 13.60
N GLN A 134 11.07 -14.28 14.88
CA GLN A 134 10.86 -15.60 15.47
C GLN A 134 9.66 -16.30 14.81
N GLN A 135 8.52 -15.62 14.68
CA GLN A 135 7.32 -16.17 14.04
C GLN A 135 7.57 -16.58 12.60
N LEU A 136 8.29 -15.76 11.81
CA LEU A 136 8.70 -16.11 10.45
C LEU A 136 9.57 -17.37 10.44
N SER A 137 10.54 -17.47 11.34
CA SER A 137 11.43 -18.64 11.45
C SER A 137 10.65 -19.91 11.83
N GLU A 138 9.67 -19.81 12.72
CA GLU A 138 8.80 -20.90 13.14
C GLU A 138 7.93 -21.39 11.97
N VAL A 139 7.34 -20.47 11.21
CA VAL A 139 6.52 -20.80 10.04
C VAL A 139 7.37 -21.40 8.91
N ASP A 140 8.58 -20.90 8.66
CA ASP A 140 9.52 -21.51 7.71
C ASP A 140 9.84 -22.95 8.09
N ALA A 141 10.11 -23.22 9.38
CA ALA A 141 10.35 -24.56 9.88
C ALA A 141 9.12 -25.47 9.74
N ALA A 142 7.92 -24.93 9.96
CA ALA A 142 6.67 -25.66 9.71
C ALA A 142 6.51 -26.01 8.23
N ILE A 143 6.72 -25.06 7.31
CA ILE A 143 6.67 -25.29 5.86
C ILE A 143 7.64 -26.40 5.46
N GLN A 144 8.88 -26.38 5.95
CA GLN A 144 9.86 -27.43 5.65
C GLN A 144 9.42 -28.80 6.19
N ARG A 145 8.86 -28.84 7.40
CA ARG A 145 8.34 -30.08 8.01
C ARG A 145 7.18 -30.66 7.21
N HIS A 146 6.16 -29.87 6.87
CA HIS A 146 5.00 -30.36 6.11
C HIS A 146 5.42 -30.74 4.69
N THR A 147 6.33 -29.99 4.05
CA THR A 147 6.88 -30.36 2.73
C THR A 147 7.60 -31.71 2.78
N SER A 148 8.42 -31.93 3.81
CA SER A 148 9.13 -33.20 4.00
C SER A 148 8.17 -34.36 4.28
N ARG A 149 7.12 -34.12 5.08
CA ARG A 149 6.06 -35.10 5.33
C ARG A 149 5.32 -35.45 4.04
N LEU A 150 4.95 -34.46 3.23
CA LEU A 150 4.30 -34.68 1.93
C LEU A 150 5.16 -35.50 0.97
N ALA A 151 6.47 -35.23 0.93
CA ALA A 151 7.40 -36.00 0.11
C ALA A 151 7.46 -37.50 0.50
N SER A 152 7.08 -37.85 1.73
CA SER A 152 7.07 -39.24 2.21
C SER A 152 5.85 -40.05 1.76
N PHE A 153 4.71 -39.41 1.43
CA PHE A 153 3.49 -40.14 1.07
C PHE A 153 3.59 -40.85 -0.27
N GLY A 154 4.29 -40.29 -1.27
CA GLY A 154 4.43 -40.91 -2.58
C GLY A 154 4.98 -42.36 -2.51
N PRO A 155 6.14 -42.59 -1.88
CA PRO A 155 6.66 -43.93 -1.65
C PRO A 155 5.76 -44.82 -0.79
N LEU A 156 5.06 -44.27 0.21
CA LEU A 156 4.14 -45.02 1.07
C LEU A 156 2.93 -45.54 0.28
N HIS A 157 2.29 -44.69 -0.51
CA HIS A 157 1.19 -45.06 -1.41
C HIS A 157 1.61 -46.17 -2.36
N GLN A 158 2.76 -46.01 -3.02
CA GLN A 158 3.27 -47.04 -3.94
C GLN A 158 3.51 -48.38 -3.23
N ALA A 159 4.09 -48.37 -2.02
CA ALA A 159 4.29 -49.59 -1.25
C ALA A 159 2.96 -50.26 -0.89
N HIS A 160 1.96 -49.44 -0.56
CA HIS A 160 0.64 -49.90 -0.16
C HIS A 160 -0.18 -50.46 -1.33
N GLU A 161 -0.16 -49.80 -2.48
CA GLU A 161 -0.74 -50.31 -3.74
C GLU A 161 -0.15 -51.67 -4.11
N ASN A 162 1.18 -51.81 -4.02
CA ASN A 162 1.87 -53.08 -4.28
C ASN A 162 1.43 -54.17 -3.29
N HIS A 163 1.26 -53.83 -2.01
CA HIS A 163 0.79 -54.76 -0.99
C HIS A 163 -0.65 -55.21 -1.26
N GLN A 164 -1.57 -54.27 -1.58
CA GLN A 164 -2.94 -54.59 -1.96
C GLN A 164 -3.01 -55.49 -3.20
N ALA A 165 -2.20 -55.20 -4.23
CA ALA A 165 -2.11 -56.03 -5.43
C ALA A 165 -1.62 -57.45 -5.10
N GLN A 166 -0.64 -57.58 -4.19
CA GLN A 166 -0.14 -58.86 -3.72
C GLN A 166 -1.20 -59.67 -2.95
N LEU A 167 -1.98 -59.02 -2.08
CA LEU A 167 -3.10 -59.65 -1.38
C LEU A 167 -4.19 -60.10 -2.37
N GLY A 168 -4.53 -59.26 -3.35
CA GLY A 168 -5.47 -59.61 -4.42
C GLY A 168 -5.04 -60.85 -5.21
N ARG A 169 -3.74 -60.95 -5.58
CA ARG A 169 -3.19 -62.15 -6.21
C ARG A 169 -3.27 -63.38 -5.31
N THR A 170 -3.01 -63.22 -4.01
CA THR A 170 -3.08 -64.31 -3.03
C THR A 170 -4.51 -64.84 -2.87
N ILE A 171 -5.49 -63.95 -2.80
CA ILE A 171 -6.91 -64.30 -2.77
C ILE A 171 -7.27 -65.08 -4.03
N ALA A 172 -6.90 -64.59 -5.22
CA ALA A 172 -7.21 -65.27 -6.48
C ALA A 172 -6.70 -66.73 -6.52
N ILE A 173 -5.43 -66.96 -6.17
CA ILE A 173 -4.83 -68.30 -6.14
C ILE A 173 -5.53 -69.20 -5.10
N ARG A 174 -5.82 -68.68 -3.91
CA ARG A 174 -6.48 -69.45 -2.85
C ARG A 174 -7.94 -69.77 -3.19
N SER A 175 -8.65 -68.84 -3.82
CA SER A 175 -10.03 -69.04 -4.28
C SER A 175 -10.12 -70.09 -5.38
N GLU A 176 -9.15 -70.12 -6.31
CA GLU A 176 -9.05 -71.21 -7.29
C GLU A 176 -8.84 -72.56 -6.59
N ARG A 177 -7.96 -72.62 -5.58
CA ARG A 177 -7.76 -73.85 -4.80
C ARG A 177 -9.02 -74.29 -4.05
N VAL A 178 -9.79 -73.36 -3.50
CA VAL A 178 -11.10 -73.65 -2.90
C VAL A 178 -12.02 -74.28 -3.94
N ALA A 179 -12.16 -73.69 -5.13
CA ALA A 179 -13.01 -74.22 -6.19
C ALA A 179 -12.61 -75.65 -6.62
N GLN A 180 -11.30 -75.92 -6.74
CA GLN A 180 -10.80 -77.27 -7.03
C GLN A 180 -11.16 -78.28 -5.93
N LEU A 181 -11.03 -77.89 -4.65
CA LEU A 181 -11.37 -78.75 -3.52
C LEU A 181 -12.88 -79.00 -3.41
N GLU A 182 -13.70 -78.00 -3.70
CA GLU A 182 -15.17 -78.14 -3.77
C GLU A 182 -15.58 -79.15 -4.84
N ALA A 183 -14.99 -79.08 -6.03
CA ALA A 183 -15.25 -80.04 -7.10
C ALA A 183 -14.90 -81.48 -6.68
N LEU A 184 -13.76 -81.68 -6.00
CA LEU A 184 -13.35 -82.99 -5.49
C LEU A 184 -14.26 -83.53 -4.39
N VAL A 185 -14.71 -82.68 -3.47
CA VAL A 185 -15.68 -83.06 -2.43
C VAL A 185 -17.01 -83.46 -3.08
N ASN A 186 -17.49 -82.71 -4.06
CA ASN A 186 -18.74 -83.02 -4.79
C ASN A 186 -18.65 -84.32 -5.60
N ALA A 187 -17.46 -84.69 -6.09
CA ALA A 187 -17.22 -85.97 -6.73
C ALA A 187 -17.10 -87.16 -5.74
N GLY A 188 -17.26 -86.93 -4.43
CA GLY A 188 -17.24 -87.96 -3.39
C GLY A 188 -15.85 -88.40 -2.93
N GLY A 189 -14.77 -87.77 -3.43
CA GLY A 189 -13.38 -88.13 -3.12
C GLY A 189 -12.62 -87.13 -2.24
N GLY A 190 -13.19 -85.96 -1.94
CA GLY A 190 -12.51 -84.87 -1.24
C GLY A 190 -12.63 -84.92 0.30
N ARG A 191 -11.63 -84.36 0.99
CA ARG A 191 -11.64 -84.19 2.45
C ARG A 191 -12.27 -82.84 2.83
N ILE A 192 -13.45 -82.87 3.48
CA ILE A 192 -14.19 -81.67 3.91
C ILE A 192 -13.34 -80.75 4.82
N ALA A 193 -12.49 -81.34 5.67
CA ALA A 193 -11.60 -80.57 6.54
C ALA A 193 -10.61 -79.69 5.74
N GLU A 194 -10.08 -80.19 4.61
CA GLU A 194 -9.16 -79.43 3.75
C GLU A 194 -9.88 -78.28 3.03
N LEU A 195 -11.12 -78.52 2.59
CA LEU A 195 -11.96 -77.48 2.00
C LEU A 195 -12.26 -76.36 3.00
N ASN A 196 -12.65 -76.71 4.23
CA ASN A 196 -12.93 -75.72 5.27
C ASN A 196 -11.68 -74.90 5.64
N ALA A 197 -10.52 -75.56 5.73
CA ALA A 197 -9.25 -74.87 5.96
C ALA A 197 -8.91 -73.90 4.82
N ALA A 198 -9.12 -74.31 3.56
CA ALA A 198 -8.88 -73.45 2.39
C ALA A 198 -9.83 -72.24 2.36
N ARG A 199 -11.11 -72.44 2.67
CA ARG A 199 -12.10 -71.35 2.80
C ARG A 199 -11.71 -70.36 3.91
N GLY A 200 -11.27 -70.87 5.07
CA GLY A 200 -10.75 -70.03 6.15
C GLY A 200 -9.54 -69.20 5.73
N ALA A 201 -8.63 -69.77 4.92
CA ALA A 201 -7.46 -69.06 4.40
C ALA A 201 -7.81 -67.98 3.36
N VAL A 202 -8.88 -68.15 2.58
CA VAL A 202 -9.43 -67.09 1.70
C VAL A 202 -10.03 -65.98 2.54
N ALA A 203 -10.92 -66.31 3.49
CA ALA A 203 -11.56 -65.31 4.36
C ALA A 203 -10.53 -64.49 5.16
N THR A 204 -9.43 -65.11 5.62
CA THR A 204 -8.33 -64.40 6.28
C THR A 204 -7.65 -63.41 5.32
N ALA A 205 -7.33 -63.82 4.09
CA ALA A 205 -6.70 -62.94 3.11
C ALA A 205 -7.62 -61.79 2.66
N GLU A 206 -8.93 -62.04 2.55
CA GLU A 206 -9.93 -60.99 2.29
C GLU A 206 -10.00 -59.97 3.43
N SER A 207 -9.93 -60.43 4.69
CA SER A 207 -9.84 -59.55 5.85
C SER A 207 -8.58 -58.69 5.83
N GLU A 208 -7.42 -59.26 5.50
CA GLU A 208 -6.15 -58.53 5.36
C GLU A 208 -6.22 -57.47 4.25
N LEU A 209 -6.87 -57.79 3.12
CA LEU A 209 -7.07 -56.83 2.03
C LEU A 209 -8.01 -55.69 2.44
N ALA A 210 -9.05 -55.98 3.22
CA ALA A 210 -9.95 -54.96 3.75
C ALA A 210 -9.21 -54.01 4.71
N GLU A 211 -8.39 -54.54 5.63
CA GLU A 211 -7.55 -53.74 6.53
C GLU A 211 -6.54 -52.90 5.74
N ALA A 212 -5.93 -53.44 4.67
CA ALA A 212 -5.07 -52.67 3.79
C ALA A 212 -5.86 -51.51 3.16
N ARG A 213 -7.06 -51.72 2.62
CA ARG A 213 -7.87 -50.63 2.04
C ARG A 213 -8.26 -49.56 3.06
N GLU A 214 -8.51 -49.92 4.31
CA GLU A 214 -8.75 -48.94 5.37
C GLU A 214 -7.53 -48.06 5.61
N LYS A 215 -6.33 -48.67 5.71
CA LYS A 215 -5.07 -47.93 5.85
C LYS A 215 -4.78 -47.01 4.67
N ASP A 216 -5.20 -47.39 3.46
CA ASP A 216 -5.08 -46.55 2.27
C ASP A 216 -5.92 -45.28 2.38
N ALA A 217 -7.18 -45.44 2.80
CA ALA A 217 -8.07 -44.32 3.05
C ALA A 217 -7.53 -43.40 4.17
N GLN A 218 -6.93 -43.97 5.21
CA GLN A 218 -6.26 -43.20 6.27
C GLN A 218 -5.04 -42.44 5.73
N LEU A 219 -4.18 -43.07 4.93
CA LEU A 219 -3.03 -42.41 4.32
C LEU A 219 -3.45 -41.24 3.43
N TYR A 220 -4.53 -41.39 2.65
CA TYR A 220 -5.08 -40.31 1.84
C TYR A 220 -5.62 -39.15 2.68
N ALA A 221 -6.30 -39.44 3.79
CA ALA A 221 -6.78 -38.43 4.71
C ALA A 221 -5.62 -37.66 5.36
N ASP A 222 -4.60 -38.37 5.85
CA ASP A 222 -3.40 -37.79 6.45
C ASP A 222 -2.60 -36.93 5.45
N GLU A 223 -2.54 -37.36 4.19
CA GLU A 223 -1.92 -36.57 3.11
C GLU A 223 -2.70 -35.27 2.88
N THR A 224 -4.02 -35.35 2.75
CA THR A 224 -4.89 -34.18 2.53
C THR A 224 -4.79 -33.18 3.68
N GLU A 225 -4.74 -33.67 4.92
CA GLU A 225 -4.48 -32.85 6.11
C GLU A 225 -3.11 -32.16 6.01
N SER A 226 -2.06 -32.92 5.71
CA SER A 226 -0.69 -32.38 5.57
C SER A 226 -0.58 -31.32 4.46
N GLN A 227 -1.33 -31.48 3.36
CA GLN A 227 -1.41 -30.49 2.28
C GLN A 227 -2.10 -29.20 2.74
N SER A 228 -3.18 -29.33 3.51
CA SER A 228 -3.94 -28.21 4.07
C SER A 228 -3.09 -27.42 5.07
N GLU A 229 -2.35 -28.12 5.95
CA GLU A 229 -1.40 -27.50 6.88
C GLU A 229 -0.28 -26.74 6.17
N LEU A 230 0.30 -27.32 5.10
CA LEU A 230 1.32 -26.65 4.30
C LEU A 230 0.78 -25.36 3.66
N SER A 231 -0.44 -25.41 3.11
CA SER A 231 -1.12 -24.24 2.53
C SER A 231 -1.35 -23.15 3.58
N ALA A 232 -1.85 -23.52 4.77
CA ALA A 232 -2.07 -22.60 5.88
C ALA A 232 -0.77 -21.94 6.37
N ALA A 233 0.32 -22.72 6.48
CA ALA A 233 1.64 -22.22 6.87
C ALA A 233 2.19 -21.22 5.83
N ARG A 234 2.05 -21.51 4.54
CA ARG A 234 2.44 -20.59 3.46
C ARG A 234 1.67 -19.27 3.52
N ASN A 235 0.35 -19.32 3.68
CA ASN A 235 -0.47 -18.11 3.80
C ASN A 235 -0.08 -17.27 5.02
N THR A 236 0.24 -17.92 6.14
CA THR A 236 0.71 -17.24 7.35
C THR A 236 2.07 -16.58 7.09
N ARG A 237 2.98 -17.26 6.40
CA ARG A 237 4.28 -16.69 6.01
C ARG A 237 4.10 -15.42 5.17
N ASP A 238 3.22 -15.47 4.18
CA ASP A 238 2.98 -14.34 3.27
C ASP A 238 2.40 -13.13 4.04
N PHE A 239 1.49 -13.38 4.98
CA PHE A 239 0.96 -12.33 5.87
C PHE A 239 2.05 -11.70 6.76
N LEU A 240 2.91 -12.53 7.36
CA LEU A 240 4.01 -12.04 8.21
C LEU A 240 5.04 -11.25 7.39
N LEU A 241 5.34 -11.67 6.16
CA LEU A 241 6.22 -10.94 5.25
C LEU A 241 5.63 -9.62 4.80
N SER A 242 4.33 -9.57 4.51
CA SER A 242 3.62 -8.31 4.22
C SER A 242 3.69 -7.34 5.41
N SER A 243 3.52 -7.86 6.63
CA SER A 243 3.68 -7.09 7.86
C SER A 243 5.11 -6.57 8.02
N ALA A 244 6.12 -7.41 7.77
CA ALA A 244 7.53 -7.03 7.81
C ALA A 244 7.87 -5.96 6.75
N SER A 245 7.35 -6.11 5.52
CA SER A 245 7.48 -5.14 4.43
C SER A 245 6.94 -3.77 4.83
N SER A 246 5.75 -3.74 5.45
CA SER A 246 5.14 -2.49 5.94
C SER A 246 5.97 -1.81 7.03
N ILE A 247 6.50 -2.59 7.99
CA ILE A 247 7.34 -2.09 9.09
C ILE A 247 8.66 -1.52 8.56
N LEU A 248 9.33 -2.26 7.66
CA LEU A 248 10.64 -1.91 7.14
C LEU A 248 10.58 -0.89 6.00
N ARG A 249 9.40 -0.64 5.42
CA ARG A 249 9.20 0.16 4.19
C ARG A 249 10.06 -0.36 3.03
N MET A 250 10.14 -1.67 2.90
CA MET A 250 10.87 -2.39 1.85
C MET A 250 9.92 -3.32 1.13
N SER A 251 10.19 -3.66 -0.13
CA SER A 251 9.39 -4.65 -0.85
C SER A 251 9.56 -6.05 -0.22
N VAL A 252 8.61 -6.97 -0.46
CA VAL A 252 8.72 -8.35 0.02
C VAL A 252 9.91 -9.04 -0.63
N GLU A 253 10.17 -8.72 -1.88
CA GLU A 253 11.30 -9.24 -2.66
C GLU A 253 12.64 -8.80 -2.05
N ASP A 254 12.78 -7.52 -1.68
CA ASP A 254 14.01 -7.00 -1.08
C ASP A 254 14.27 -7.67 0.27
N ILE A 255 13.27 -7.75 1.16
CA ILE A 255 13.47 -8.35 2.49
C ILE A 255 13.79 -9.85 2.43
N GLN A 256 13.44 -10.54 1.35
CA GLN A 256 13.78 -11.94 1.11
C GLN A 256 15.11 -12.12 0.37
N ALA A 257 15.69 -11.05 -0.18
CA ALA A 257 16.94 -11.13 -0.92
C ALA A 257 18.05 -11.71 -0.03
N PRO A 258 18.90 -12.62 -0.58
CA PRO A 258 20.02 -13.15 0.16
C PRO A 258 21.00 -12.02 0.48
N THR A 259 21.38 -11.94 1.75
CA THR A 259 22.37 -11.02 2.29
C THR A 259 23.49 -11.83 2.93
N ASP A 260 24.73 -11.49 2.60
CA ASP A 260 25.90 -12.17 3.17
C ASP A 260 26.06 -11.83 4.65
N THR A 261 26.14 -12.87 5.47
CA THR A 261 26.53 -12.77 6.88
C THR A 261 27.78 -13.61 7.15
N PRO A 262 28.50 -13.41 8.26
CA PRO A 262 29.65 -14.23 8.62
C PRO A 262 29.36 -15.74 8.69
N HIS A 263 28.08 -16.12 8.82
CA HIS A 263 27.62 -17.51 8.90
C HIS A 263 27.02 -18.05 7.58
N GLY A 264 27.17 -17.30 6.48
CA GLY A 264 26.63 -17.63 5.17
C GLY A 264 25.51 -16.69 4.71
N PRO A 265 25.00 -16.87 3.48
CA PRO A 265 23.90 -16.07 2.97
C PRO A 265 22.60 -16.41 3.71
N VAL A 266 21.92 -15.39 4.20
CA VAL A 266 20.59 -15.50 4.84
C VAL A 266 19.65 -14.47 4.22
N GLU A 267 18.35 -14.69 4.31
CA GLU A 267 17.36 -13.70 3.89
C GLU A 267 17.56 -12.38 4.66
N GLN A 268 17.45 -11.24 3.97
CA GLN A 268 17.75 -9.93 4.54
C GLN A 268 17.00 -9.65 5.84
N TRP A 269 15.73 -10.04 5.94
CA TRP A 269 14.93 -9.86 7.16
C TRP A 269 15.54 -10.54 8.40
N ARG A 270 16.30 -11.64 8.24
CA ARG A 270 17.01 -12.33 9.33
C ARG A 270 18.24 -11.57 9.80
N ALA A 271 18.89 -10.83 8.90
CA ALA A 271 20.10 -10.06 9.17
C ALA A 271 19.82 -8.71 9.85
N ILE A 272 18.60 -8.18 9.72
CA ILE A 272 18.20 -6.89 10.30
C ILE A 272 18.07 -7.02 11.83
N ASN A 273 19.07 -6.52 12.54
CA ASN A 273 19.07 -6.47 14.02
C ASN A 273 18.39 -5.22 14.57
N THR A 274 18.50 -4.10 13.85
CA THR A 274 17.95 -2.79 14.22
C THR A 274 17.34 -2.13 13.01
N ILE A 275 16.19 -1.48 13.18
CA ILE A 275 15.50 -0.78 12.11
C ILE A 275 16.10 0.63 11.99
N ILE A 276 16.52 1.01 10.79
CA ILE A 276 17.09 2.34 10.51
C ILE A 276 16.04 3.18 9.80
N VAL A 277 15.68 4.32 10.38
CA VAL A 277 14.77 5.28 9.74
C VAL A 277 15.59 6.34 9.03
N ARG A 278 15.27 6.56 7.74
CA ARG A 278 15.98 7.49 6.86
C ARG A 278 15.11 8.69 6.51
N ALA A 279 15.76 9.81 6.21
CA ALA A 279 15.09 11.00 5.71
C ALA A 279 14.45 10.74 4.33
N GLU A 280 13.17 11.05 4.17
CA GLU A 280 12.46 10.97 2.89
C GLU A 280 12.53 12.31 2.14
N SER A 281 12.35 12.30 0.81
CA SER A 281 12.20 13.53 0.03
C SER A 281 11.01 14.35 0.55
N ALA A 282 11.20 15.66 0.61
CA ALA A 282 10.14 16.63 0.85
C ALA A 282 9.13 16.67 -0.31
#